data_AF-A0A7X5WMU9-F1
#
_entry.id   AF-A0A7X5WMU9-F1
#
_cell.length_a   1.000
_cell.length_b   1.000
_cell.length_c   1.000
_cell.angle_alpha   90.00
_cell.angle_beta   90.00
_cell.angle_gamma   90.00
#
_symmetry.space_group_name_H-M   'P 1'
#
loop_
_entity.id
_entity.type
_entity.pdbx_description
1 polymer ?
#
loop_
_entity_poly.entity_id
_entity_poly.type
_entity_poly.pdbx_seq_one_letter_code
_entity_poly.pdbx_strand_id
1 'polypeptide(L)'
;MGRKRLAAVVKMQLPAGQATPAPPVGTALGPHGVNLMDFVKAYNDATANQRGQIVPVEISIYEDRSFTFVLKTPPAAALLRQAARVDKGS
;
A
#
# COMPACT_ATOMS: atom_id res chain seq x y z
N MET A 1 -13.62 -21.20 1.09
CA MET A 1 -13.35 -19.75 0.97
C MET A 1 -13.43 -19.38 -0.51
N GLY A 2 -14.40 -18.54 -0.89
CA GLY A 2 -14.72 -18.25 -2.30
C GLY A 2 -13.55 -17.63 -3.06
N ARG A 3 -13.22 -18.20 -4.22
CA ARG A 3 -12.22 -17.67 -5.16
C ARG A 3 -12.74 -16.34 -5.72
N LYS A 4 -12.40 -15.21 -5.08
CA LYS A 4 -12.55 -13.90 -5.73
C LYS A 4 -11.65 -13.90 -6.96
N ARG A 5 -12.22 -13.73 -8.15
CA ARG A 5 -11.47 -13.73 -9.41
C ARG A 5 -10.74 -12.41 -9.53
N LEU A 6 -9.42 -12.50 -9.64
CA LEU A 6 -8.53 -11.37 -9.83
C LEU A 6 -8.75 -10.79 -11.23
N ALA A 7 -9.19 -9.54 -11.31
CA ALA A 7 -9.36 -8.82 -12.56
C ALA A 7 -8.04 -8.17 -13.02
N ALA A 8 -7.34 -7.49 -12.11
CA ALA A 8 -6.10 -6.80 -12.40
C ALA A 8 -5.23 -6.65 -11.15
N VAL A 9 -3.92 -6.50 -11.35
CA VAL A 9 -2.96 -6.15 -10.27
C VAL A 9 -2.19 -4.92 -10.70
N VAL A 10 -2.24 -3.89 -9.85
CA VAL A 10 -1.54 -2.63 -10.06
C VAL A 10 -0.48 -2.47 -8.98
N LYS A 11 0.76 -2.22 -9.38
CA LYS A 11 1.88 -1.98 -8.44
C LYS A 11 2.31 -0.53 -8.58
N MET A 12 2.39 0.17 -7.46
CA MET A 12 2.78 1.58 -7.44
C MET A 12 3.63 1.88 -6.21
N GLN A 13 4.43 2.94 -6.31
CA GLN A 13 5.28 3.42 -5.23
C GLN A 13 4.72 4.77 -4.79
N LEU A 14 4.32 4.88 -3.52
CA LEU A 14 3.70 6.09 -3.00
C LEU A 14 4.42 6.58 -1.74
N PRO A 15 4.49 7.89 -1.52
CA PRO A 15 5.03 8.42 -0.27
C PRO A 15 4.08 8.06 0.88
N ALA A 16 4.64 7.43 1.92
CA ALA A 16 3.92 7.04 3.12
C ALA A 16 3.27 8.24 3.83
N GLY A 17 1.99 8.08 4.18
CA GLY A 17 1.18 9.10 4.83
C GLY A 17 0.93 10.37 4.00
N GLN A 18 1.33 10.39 2.72
CA GLN A 18 1.19 11.50 1.79
C GLN A 18 0.64 11.05 0.43
N ALA A 19 -0.01 9.89 0.35
CA ALA A 19 -0.70 9.49 -0.87
C ALA A 19 -1.83 10.48 -1.16
N THR A 20 -2.01 10.79 -2.45
CA THR A 20 -3.07 11.66 -2.96
C THR A 20 -3.76 10.99 -4.15
N PRO A 21 -5.04 11.30 -4.43
CA PRO A 21 -5.75 10.75 -5.59
C PRO A 21 -5.27 11.33 -6.94
N ALA A 22 -4.09 11.95 -6.96
CA ALA A 22 -3.51 12.65 -8.09
C ALA A 22 -3.14 11.69 -9.26
N PRO A 23 -2.74 12.23 -10.43
CA PRO A 23 -2.65 11.51 -11.71
C PRO A 23 -1.70 10.29 -11.88
N PRO A 24 -0.91 9.80 -10.90
CA PRO A 24 -0.43 8.41 -10.99
C PRO A 24 -1.40 7.40 -10.37
N VAL A 25 -2.07 7.73 -9.27
CA VAL A 25 -2.99 6.82 -8.56
C VAL A 25 -4.39 6.85 -9.21
N GLY A 26 -4.89 8.06 -9.47
CA GLY A 26 -6.18 8.32 -10.12
C GLY A 26 -6.28 7.62 -11.48
N THR A 27 -5.25 7.74 -12.30
CA THR A 27 -5.21 7.16 -13.65
C THR A 27 -5.08 5.64 -13.63
N ALA A 28 -4.36 5.09 -12.65
CA ALA A 28 -4.11 3.65 -12.57
C ALA A 28 -5.28 2.86 -11.94
N LEU A 29 -6.02 3.46 -11.00
CA LEU A 29 -7.14 2.80 -10.30
C LEU A 29 -8.53 3.27 -10.75
N GLY A 30 -8.63 4.48 -11.30
CA GLY A 30 -9.86 5.06 -11.83
C GLY A 30 -10.59 4.22 -12.89
N PRO A 31 -9.93 3.70 -13.95
CA PRO A 31 -10.61 2.91 -14.97
C PRO A 31 -11.15 1.57 -14.45
N HIS A 32 -10.66 1.12 -13.30
CA HIS A 32 -11.10 -0.12 -12.66
C HIS A 32 -12.28 0.09 -11.69
N GLY A 33 -12.78 1.31 -11.52
CA GLY A 33 -13.92 1.61 -10.65
C GLY A 33 -13.61 1.44 -9.16
N VAL A 34 -12.35 1.59 -8.77
CA VAL A 34 -11.89 1.44 -7.39
C VAL A 34 -12.10 2.75 -6.63
N ASN A 35 -12.52 2.67 -5.35
CA ASN A 35 -12.64 3.85 -4.50
C ASN A 35 -11.26 4.42 -4.13
N LEU A 36 -10.81 5.39 -4.93
CA LEU A 36 -9.54 6.10 -4.78
C LEU A 36 -9.38 6.77 -3.40
N MET A 37 -10.44 7.43 -2.90
CA MET A 37 -10.38 8.11 -1.60
C MET A 37 -10.22 7.11 -0.44
N ASP A 38 -10.94 5.98 -0.48
CA ASP A 38 -10.79 4.92 0.51
C ASP A 38 -9.38 4.34 0.48
N PHE A 39 -8.85 4.07 -0.72
CA PHE A 39 -7.48 3.61 -0.87
C PHE A 39 -6.48 4.61 -0.29
N VAL A 40 -6.57 5.89 -0.65
CA VAL A 40 -5.66 6.93 -0.18
C VAL A 40 -5.71 7.06 1.35
N LYS A 41 -6.91 7.04 1.94
CA LYS A 41 -7.09 7.12 3.40
C LYS A 41 -6.52 5.90 4.09
N ALA A 42 -6.87 4.69 3.64
CA ALA A 42 -6.40 3.43 4.21
C ALA A 42 -4.87 3.27 4.05
N TYR A 43 -4.32 3.69 2.91
CA TYR A 43 -2.88 3.71 2.67
C TYR A 43 -2.18 4.68 3.62
N ASN A 44 -2.69 5.91 3.77
CA ASN A 44 -2.08 6.92 4.64
C ASN A 44 -2.14 6.54 6.12
N ASP A 45 -3.21 5.87 6.55
CA ASP A 45 -3.37 5.34 7.91
C ASP A 45 -2.38 4.19 8.16
N ALA A 46 -2.36 3.19 7.28
CA ALA A 46 -1.47 2.03 7.42
C ALA A 46 0.02 2.37 7.22
N THR A 47 0.33 3.45 6.49
CA THR A 47 1.70 3.99 6.34
C THR A 47 2.00 5.18 7.26
N ALA A 48 1.11 5.51 8.21
CA ALA A 48 1.31 6.62 9.14
C ALA A 48 2.62 6.50 9.92
N ASN A 49 3.01 5.26 10.27
CA ASN A 49 4.24 4.94 10.99
C ASN A 49 5.51 5.03 10.11
N GLN A 50 5.35 5.12 8.80
CA GLN A 50 6.44 5.16 7.81
C GLN A 50 6.51 6.50 7.08
N ARG A 51 5.80 7.52 7.59
CA ARG A 51 5.75 8.87 7.02
C ARG A 51 7.15 9.37 6.69
N GLY A 52 7.33 9.80 5.44
CA GLY A 52 8.62 10.26 4.91
C GLY A 52 9.40 9.23 4.10
N GLN A 53 8.91 7.98 3.99
CA GLN A 53 9.50 6.95 3.13
C GLN A 53 8.58 6.61 1.94
N ILE A 54 9.15 6.12 0.84
CA ILE A 54 8.37 5.59 -0.29
C ILE A 54 8.03 4.15 0.02
N VAL A 55 6.73 3.85 0.17
CA VAL A 55 6.24 2.50 0.44
C VAL A 55 5.63 1.92 -0.85
N PRO A 56 6.18 0.82 -1.38
CA PRO A 56 5.56 0.14 -2.50
C PRO A 56 4.24 -0.51 -2.07
N VAL A 57 3.23 -0.44 -2.92
CA VAL A 57 1.92 -1.04 -2.69
C VAL A 57 1.45 -1.80 -3.92
N GLU A 58 0.88 -2.97 -3.67
CA GLU A 58 0.30 -3.83 -4.68
C GLU A 58 -1.21 -3.88 -4.46
N ILE A 59 -1.98 -3.30 -5.40
CA ILE A 59 -3.44 -3.31 -5.39
C ILE A 59 -3.91 -4.44 -6.30
N SER A 60 -4.58 -5.41 -5.71
CA SER A 60 -5.29 -6.49 -6.40
C SER A 60 -6.76 -6.09 -6.54
N ILE A 61 -7.23 -6.00 -7.77
CA ILE A 61 -8.58 -5.63 -8.14
C ILE A 61 -9.30 -6.92 -8.55
N TYR A 62 -10.51 -7.11 -8.06
CA TYR A 62 -11.35 -8.27 -8.36
C TYR A 62 -12.48 -7.90 -9.33
N GLU A 63 -13.03 -8.90 -10.02
CA GLU A 63 -14.12 -8.67 -10.98
C GLU A 63 -15.39 -8.06 -10.35
N ASP A 64 -15.58 -8.25 -9.04
CA ASP A 64 -16.71 -7.68 -8.30
C ASP A 64 -16.54 -6.20 -7.92
N ARG A 65 -15.52 -5.51 -8.47
CA ARG A 65 -15.11 -4.14 -8.13
C ARG A 65 -14.57 -3.97 -6.71
N SER A 66 -14.46 -5.04 -5.92
CA SER A 66 -13.62 -5.05 -4.73
C SER A 66 -12.16 -4.85 -5.10
N PHE A 67 -11.42 -4.25 -4.18
CA PHE A 67 -9.97 -4.17 -4.23
C PHE A 67 -9.39 -4.61 -2.88
N THR A 68 -8.20 -5.20 -2.92
CA THR A 68 -7.36 -5.43 -1.75
C THR A 68 -6.00 -4.85 -2.05
N PHE A 69 -5.40 -4.17 -1.10
CA PHE A 69 -4.04 -3.67 -1.26
C PHE A 69 -3.13 -4.29 -0.21
N VAL A 70 -1.90 -4.58 -0.62
CA VAL A 70 -0.85 -5.06 0.25
C VAL A 70 0.27 -4.03 0.23
N LEU A 71 0.53 -3.43 1.38
CA LEU A 71 1.70 -2.60 1.57
C LEU A 71 2.92 -3.51 1.60
N LYS A 72 3.80 -3.36 0.60
CA LYS A 72 5.12 -3.97 0.68
C LYS A 72 5.94 -3.12 1.63
N THR A 73 6.26 -3.69 2.78
CA THR A 73 7.15 -3.05 3.73
C THR A 73 8.52 -2.86 3.06
N PRO A 74 9.16 -1.69 3.14
CA PRO A 74 10.62 -1.64 3.03
C PRO A 74 11.18 -2.66 4.02
N PRO A 75 12.28 -3.36 3.66
CA PRO A 75 12.65 -4.64 4.26
C PRO A 75 12.56 -4.61 5.78
N ALA A 76 11.96 -5.66 6.34
CA ALA A 76 11.73 -5.90 7.77
C ALA A 76 12.97 -5.76 8.69
N ALA A 77 14.15 -5.50 8.10
CA ALA A 77 15.36 -5.08 8.79
C ALA A 77 15.16 -3.83 9.68
N ALA A 78 14.27 -2.88 9.33
CA ALA A 78 14.02 -1.72 10.19
C ALA A 78 13.09 -2.01 11.38
N LEU A 79 12.03 -2.82 11.17
CA LEU A 79 11.08 -3.18 12.23
C LEU A 79 11.66 -4.17 13.24
N LEU A 80 12.52 -5.11 12.80
CA LEU A 80 13.27 -5.97 13.71
C LEU A 80 14.30 -5.17 14.53
N ARG A 81 14.91 -4.12 13.96
CA ARG A 81 15.87 -3.26 14.68
C ARG A 81 15.22 -2.38 15.75
N GLN A 82 13.99 -1.89 15.54
CA GLN A 82 13.27 -1.10 16.55
C GLN A 82 12.58 -1.94 17.63
N ALA A 83 12.07 -3.14 17.29
CA ALA A 83 11.48 -4.05 18.27
C ALA A 83 12.54 -4.69 19.20
N ALA A 84 13.79 -4.79 18.74
CA ALA A 84 14.81 -5.55 19.46
C ALA A 84 15.64 -4.78 20.49
N ARG A 85 15.55 -3.44 20.65
CA ARG A 85 16.35 -2.66 21.63
C ARG A 85 17.83 -3.13 21.72
N VAL A 86 18.44 -3.58 20.62
CA VAL A 86 19.84 -4.02 20.64
C VAL A 86 20.68 -2.80 20.30
N ASP A 87 21.05 -2.09 21.37
CA ASP A 87 22.30 -1.32 21.42
C ASP A 87 23.41 -2.25 20.92
N LYS A 88 24.20 -1.79 19.93
CA LYS A 88 25.41 -2.43 19.37
C LYS A 88 25.64 -3.92 19.72
N GLY A 89 25.50 -4.81 18.75
CA GLY A 89 26.08 -6.14 18.80
C GLY A 89 26.77 -6.46 17.49
N SER A 90 28.10 -6.28 17.49
CA SER A 90 29.16 -6.62 16.52
C SER A 90 28.81 -7.07 15.11
#